data_AF-A0A945CL55-F1
#
_entry.id   AF-A0A945CL55-F1
#
_cell.length_a   1.000
_cell.length_b   1.000
_cell.length_c   1.000
_cell.angle_alpha   90.00
_cell.angle_beta   90.00
_cell.angle_gamma   90.00
#
_symmetry.space_group_name_H-M   'P 1'
#
loop_
_entity.id
_entity.type
_entity.pdbx_description
1 polymer ?
#
loop_
_entity_poly.entity_id
_entity_poly.type
_entity_poly.pdbx_seq_one_letter_code
_entity_poly.pdbx_strand_id
1 'polypeptide(L)'
;MTPLRYLVHISVFASLLLLLGASRPVGAQTDLQGEPFVRATLGSLAYLLESPPVSFASTADSLLDSTLDLNKFADKAFGAYLEKTLDYYKKLLPEEDYRQLLVQYRSQLHASLRWRLIDDLALQLHREPLTAIRLESQHFEGEKGKVELIAEQSTGPISIRADLQRTQAGWRIVDISVDGRRLSAHYRKLCDNILDEKYSLAVLTSFLKRREYILLDDFSTTSPGQCPLDWVVWRPKDKKKPLHYQVVEENGQHVMAARDSGSSVILAKSLRWNPRQYPIMTWCWKTTALPPGGDERYNHTNDSAAGLYVVFSYNWFGAPKQLKYVWSSTLPEGTVGKRDMIFRPWFFVLESGEENLGRWTFETVDLEAHYKLKLGGKPDKKTDSVHILTDANSTKSYAEAYYADLRVWPREALEQGRVENYCDCLNSGADSAAPLRAADGDF
;
A
#
# COMPACT_ATOMS: atom_id res chain seq x y z
N MET A 1 13.72 -2.28 -22.89
CA MET A 1 12.48 -2.45 -23.75
C MET A 1 11.37 -1.52 -23.26
N THR A 2 11.53 -0.22 -23.52
CA THR A 2 10.85 1.07 -23.72
C THR A 2 9.48 1.09 -23.05
N PRO A 3 9.19 1.86 -21.97
CA PRO A 3 7.74 1.89 -21.62
C PRO A 3 7.04 3.09 -22.27
N LEU A 4 6.99 3.09 -23.60
CA LEU A 4 6.10 4.04 -24.31
C LEU A 4 5.17 3.26 -25.25
N ARG A 5 4.34 2.36 -24.64
CA ARG A 5 3.20 2.07 -25.53
C ARG A 5 2.12 1.31 -24.75
N TYR A 6 1.53 1.95 -23.73
CA TYR A 6 0.16 1.40 -23.48
C TYR A 6 -0.84 2.55 -23.43
N LEU A 7 -0.88 3.39 -24.52
CA LEU A 7 -2.03 4.31 -24.75
C LEU A 7 -3.10 3.62 -25.59
N VAL A 8 -3.67 2.50 -25.06
CA VAL A 8 -4.94 1.95 -25.62
C VAL A 8 -6.11 2.58 -24.86
N HIS A 9 -6.66 3.75 -25.37
CA HIS A 9 -7.97 4.37 -25.67
C HIS A 9 -8.91 4.28 -24.47
N ILE A 10 -8.67 5.15 -23.50
CA ILE A 10 -9.75 5.31 -22.47
C ILE A 10 -10.47 6.63 -22.72
N SER A 11 -11.40 6.61 -23.74
CA SER A 11 -12.39 7.63 -24.13
C SER A 11 -13.73 7.35 -23.43
N VAL A 12 -14.04 8.07 -22.21
CA VAL A 12 -15.49 8.39 -22.21
C VAL A 12 -15.85 8.99 -20.84
N PHE A 13 -16.17 10.43 -20.66
CA PHE A 13 -17.18 10.82 -19.66
C PHE A 13 -17.38 12.34 -19.73
N ALA A 14 -18.55 12.75 -19.85
CA ALA A 14 -19.88 13.37 -19.75
C ALA A 14 -19.76 14.91 -19.63
N SER A 15 -20.78 15.67 -20.57
CA SER A 15 -21.65 16.76 -20.10
C SER A 15 -22.60 17.15 -21.22
N LEU A 16 -23.99 17.85 -21.00
CA LEU A 16 -25.07 18.73 -20.52
C LEU A 16 -26.04 19.08 -21.64
N LEU A 17 -27.56 19.56 -21.38
CA LEU A 17 -28.68 20.34 -20.84
C LEU A 17 -29.91 20.15 -21.72
N LEU A 18 -31.42 20.41 -21.07
CA LEU A 18 -32.47 21.27 -20.47
C LEU A 18 -33.84 20.65 -20.73
N LEU A 19 -34.92 20.70 -19.62
CA LEU A 19 -35.95 21.58 -19.01
C LEU A 19 -37.15 20.74 -18.59
N LEU A 20 -37.79 21.00 -17.25
CA LEU A 20 -38.92 21.81 -16.74
C LEU A 20 -39.31 21.32 -15.34
N GLY A 21 -39.47 22.30 -14.30
CA GLY A 21 -40.57 23.12 -13.73
C GLY A 21 -40.92 22.63 -12.32
N ALA A 22 -40.70 23.47 -11.29
CA ALA A 22 -41.30 24.14 -10.12
C ALA A 22 -42.42 23.26 -9.51
N SER A 23 -42.32 22.81 -8.18
CA SER A 23 -43.33 23.14 -7.13
C SER A 23 -42.83 22.65 -5.77
N ARG A 24 -42.59 23.63 -4.80
CA ARG A 24 -42.56 23.81 -3.34
C ARG A 24 -43.06 22.57 -2.60
N PRO A 25 -42.50 22.33 -1.28
CA PRO A 25 -42.69 21.14 -0.42
C PRO A 25 -43.82 21.38 0.61
N VAL A 26 -44.89 20.55 0.41
CA VAL A 26 -45.75 20.34 1.61
C VAL A 26 -45.87 18.83 1.88
N GLY A 27 -45.06 18.32 2.88
CA GLY A 27 -45.55 17.43 3.97
C GLY A 27 -44.85 16.07 3.91
N ALA A 28 -43.69 15.88 4.67
CA ALA A 28 -43.22 14.66 5.38
C ALA A 28 -44.12 13.46 5.07
N GLN A 29 -43.57 12.72 3.86
CA GLN A 29 -43.65 11.24 3.72
C GLN A 29 -42.68 10.78 2.63
N THR A 30 -41.38 10.35 2.94
CA THR A 30 -40.37 9.29 2.80
C THR A 30 -40.36 8.72 1.37
N ASP A 31 -39.71 9.39 0.36
CA ASP A 31 -39.17 9.10 -0.99
C ASP A 31 -39.04 7.59 -1.24
N LEU A 32 -40.15 6.85 -1.62
CA LEU A 32 -40.27 5.38 -1.80
C LEU A 32 -39.84 4.97 -3.21
N GLN A 33 -39.03 5.69 -4.10
CA GLN A 33 -38.79 5.01 -5.39
C GLN A 33 -37.48 5.52 -6.01
N GLY A 34 -36.43 6.38 -5.29
CA GLY A 34 -35.07 6.69 -5.82
C GLY A 34 -35.09 7.93 -6.71
N GLU A 35 -36.27 8.59 -7.01
CA GLU A 35 -36.37 9.74 -7.95
C GLU A 35 -35.64 10.97 -7.40
N PRO A 36 -35.80 11.30 -6.15
CA PRO A 36 -35.05 12.45 -5.62
C PRO A 36 -33.54 12.29 -5.78
N PHE A 37 -33.07 11.06 -5.52
CA PHE A 37 -31.63 10.82 -5.73
C PHE A 37 -31.23 11.12 -7.18
N VAL A 38 -32.04 10.58 -8.17
CA VAL A 38 -31.69 10.77 -9.60
C VAL A 38 -31.73 12.27 -9.93
N ARG A 39 -32.73 12.96 -9.44
CA ARG A 39 -32.85 14.39 -9.75
C ARG A 39 -31.66 15.16 -9.16
N ALA A 40 -31.37 14.91 -7.92
CA ALA A 40 -30.22 15.60 -7.29
C ALA A 40 -28.92 15.33 -8.04
N THR A 41 -28.70 14.03 -8.40
CA THR A 41 -27.45 13.68 -9.11
C THR A 41 -27.40 14.37 -10.48
N LEU A 42 -28.51 14.36 -11.23
CA LEU A 42 -28.51 15.03 -12.55
C LEU A 42 -28.32 16.54 -12.38
N GLY A 43 -28.93 17.05 -11.31
CA GLY A 43 -28.73 18.49 -11.03
C GLY A 43 -27.25 18.82 -10.81
N SER A 44 -26.55 18.02 -9.96
CA SER A 44 -25.11 18.24 -9.73
C SER A 44 -24.31 18.15 -11.04
N LEU A 45 -24.65 17.20 -11.83
CA LEU A 45 -23.91 17.06 -13.11
C LEU A 45 -24.22 18.24 -14.03
N ALA A 46 -25.47 18.71 -13.98
CA ALA A 46 -25.85 19.86 -14.82
C ALA A 46 -25.06 21.12 -14.38
N TYR A 47 -24.96 21.30 -13.12
CA TYR A 47 -24.17 22.44 -12.61
C TYR A 47 -22.72 22.39 -13.13
N LEU A 48 -22.13 21.22 -13.13
CA LEU A 48 -20.76 21.10 -13.68
C LEU A 48 -20.71 21.55 -15.14
N LEU A 49 -21.76 21.37 -15.93
CA LEU A 49 -21.80 21.78 -17.36
C LEU A 49 -21.87 23.29 -17.49
N GLU A 50 -22.43 24.00 -16.51
CA GLU A 50 -22.70 25.43 -16.69
C GLU A 50 -21.53 26.27 -16.16
N SER A 51 -20.76 25.58 -15.29
CA SER A 51 -19.66 26.38 -14.71
C SER A 51 -18.38 25.53 -14.67
N PRO A 52 -17.33 26.00 -15.30
CA PRO A 52 -16.09 25.20 -15.21
C PRO A 52 -15.60 25.08 -13.75
N PRO A 53 -15.16 23.79 -13.43
CA PRO A 53 -14.73 23.60 -12.03
C PRO A 53 -13.39 24.29 -11.76
N VAL A 54 -13.35 24.76 -10.53
CA VAL A 54 -12.06 25.35 -10.09
C VAL A 54 -10.99 24.25 -10.01
N SER A 55 -11.53 23.04 -9.69
CA SER A 55 -10.62 21.88 -9.67
C SER A 55 -11.40 20.62 -10.09
N PHE A 56 -10.81 19.94 -11.09
CA PHE A 56 -11.48 18.71 -11.55
C PHE A 56 -11.35 17.60 -10.51
N ALA A 57 -10.31 17.61 -9.82
CA ALA A 57 -10.16 16.57 -8.78
C ALA A 57 -11.18 16.76 -7.66
N SER A 58 -11.31 17.98 -7.19
CA SER A 58 -12.28 18.20 -6.10
C SER A 58 -13.71 17.89 -6.56
N THR A 59 -13.99 18.26 -7.77
CA THR A 59 -15.32 17.93 -8.30
C THR A 59 -15.53 16.41 -8.39
N ALA A 60 -14.52 15.71 -8.89
CA ALA A 60 -14.64 14.23 -8.94
C ALA A 60 -14.83 13.65 -7.54
N ASP A 61 -14.09 14.16 -6.71
CA ASP A 61 -14.21 13.64 -5.33
C ASP A 61 -15.62 13.88 -4.78
N SER A 62 -16.15 15.05 -4.93
CA SER A 62 -17.50 15.35 -4.42
C SER A 62 -18.55 14.48 -5.10
N LEU A 63 -18.39 14.27 -6.35
CA LEU A 63 -19.37 13.43 -7.05
C LEU A 63 -19.33 11.99 -6.54
N LEU A 64 -18.10 11.52 -6.43
CA LEU A 64 -18.00 10.13 -5.94
C LEU A 64 -18.58 10.01 -4.53
N ASP A 65 -18.35 11.03 -3.70
CA ASP A 65 -18.80 10.96 -2.30
C ASP A 65 -20.33 11.00 -2.22
N SER A 66 -20.90 11.70 -3.13
CA SER A 66 -22.35 11.91 -2.97
C SER A 66 -23.14 10.82 -3.74
N THR A 67 -22.39 10.02 -4.56
CA THR A 67 -23.26 9.20 -5.44
C THR A 67 -22.87 7.72 -5.32
N LEU A 68 -21.64 7.41 -5.05
CA LEU A 68 -21.15 6.04 -5.23
C LEU A 68 -20.98 5.39 -3.85
N ASP A 69 -21.56 4.23 -3.79
CA ASP A 69 -21.13 3.38 -2.67
C ASP A 69 -19.80 2.67 -2.98
N LEU A 70 -18.74 3.26 -2.43
CA LEU A 70 -17.39 2.80 -2.81
C LEU A 70 -17.11 1.39 -2.26
N ASN A 71 -17.65 1.16 -1.15
CA ASN A 71 -17.38 -0.18 -0.57
C ASN A 71 -17.97 -1.30 -1.44
N LYS A 72 -19.19 -1.17 -1.79
CA LYS A 72 -19.79 -2.22 -2.63
C LYS A 72 -19.11 -2.29 -4.01
N PHE A 73 -18.85 -1.08 -4.52
CA PHE A 73 -18.15 -1.08 -5.83
C PHE A 73 -16.81 -1.80 -5.73
N ALA A 74 -16.03 -1.48 -4.70
CA ALA A 74 -14.69 -2.10 -4.57
C ALA A 74 -14.82 -3.62 -4.35
N ASP A 75 -15.85 -3.99 -3.57
CA ASP A 75 -16.02 -5.44 -3.32
C ASP A 75 -16.39 -6.18 -4.61
N LYS A 76 -17.16 -5.56 -5.43
CA LYS A 76 -17.44 -6.19 -6.74
C LYS A 76 -16.17 -6.34 -7.58
N ALA A 77 -15.29 -5.32 -7.41
CA ALA A 77 -14.09 -5.37 -8.30
C ALA A 77 -13.02 -6.27 -7.69
N PHE A 78 -12.93 -6.31 -6.34
CA PHE A 78 -11.66 -6.91 -5.83
C PHE A 78 -11.97 -7.75 -4.59
N GLY A 79 -13.27 -7.96 -4.29
CA GLY A 79 -13.63 -8.63 -3.02
C GLY A 79 -13.03 -10.04 -2.96
N ALA A 80 -13.20 -10.77 -4.02
CA ALA A 80 -12.69 -12.16 -4.01
C ALA A 80 -11.17 -12.20 -3.85
N TYR A 81 -10.55 -11.33 -4.57
CA TYR A 81 -9.08 -11.26 -4.46
C TYR A 81 -8.65 -11.00 -3.00
N LEU A 82 -9.30 -10.00 -2.36
CA LEU A 82 -8.86 -9.65 -0.99
C LEU A 82 -9.03 -10.83 -0.04
N GLU A 83 -10.12 -11.54 -0.13
CA GLU A 83 -10.32 -12.70 0.77
C GLU A 83 -9.26 -13.79 0.54
N LYS A 84 -9.00 -13.98 -0.70
CA LYS A 84 -8.00 -15.02 -1.01
C LYS A 84 -6.60 -14.62 -0.52
N THR A 85 -6.25 -13.35 -0.68
CA THR A 85 -4.90 -12.89 -0.28
C THR A 85 -4.74 -13.01 1.24
N LEU A 86 -5.79 -13.04 1.97
CA LEU A 86 -5.65 -13.01 3.44
C LEU A 86 -5.87 -14.42 4.03
N ASP A 87 -6.10 -15.37 3.15
CA ASP A 87 -6.33 -16.74 3.64
C ASP A 87 -5.13 -17.26 4.45
N TYR A 88 -3.96 -16.77 3.97
CA TYR A 88 -2.75 -17.21 4.70
C TYR A 88 -2.82 -16.79 6.18
N TYR A 89 -3.43 -15.69 6.50
CA TYR A 89 -3.44 -15.17 7.88
C TYR A 89 -4.60 -15.79 8.69
N LYS A 90 -5.58 -16.23 7.97
CA LYS A 90 -6.70 -16.87 8.68
C LYS A 90 -6.23 -18.07 9.52
N LYS A 91 -5.16 -18.69 9.03
CA LYS A 91 -4.70 -19.89 9.78
C LYS A 91 -3.71 -19.49 10.88
N LEU A 92 -3.22 -18.26 10.77
CA LEU A 92 -2.09 -17.91 11.68
C LEU A 92 -2.60 -17.02 12.80
N LEU A 93 -3.74 -16.42 12.63
CA LEU A 93 -4.15 -15.42 13.62
C LEU A 93 -5.44 -15.89 14.31
N PRO A 94 -5.54 -15.46 15.60
CA PRO A 94 -6.86 -15.66 16.21
C PRO A 94 -7.98 -14.97 15.40
N GLU A 95 -9.20 -15.48 15.57
CA GLU A 95 -10.32 -15.02 14.71
C GLU A 95 -10.53 -13.50 14.85
N GLU A 96 -10.46 -12.96 16.01
CA GLU A 96 -10.69 -11.51 16.19
C GLU A 96 -9.60 -10.69 15.49
N ASP A 97 -8.36 -11.14 15.66
CA ASP A 97 -7.25 -10.41 14.99
C ASP A 97 -7.38 -10.50 13.45
N TYR A 98 -7.79 -11.65 12.99
CA TYR A 98 -7.96 -11.78 11.53
C TYR A 98 -9.06 -10.84 11.03
N ARG A 99 -10.19 -10.77 11.75
CA ARG A 99 -11.28 -9.87 11.30
C ARG A 99 -10.80 -8.40 11.29
N GLN A 100 -10.02 -8.08 12.30
CA GLN A 100 -9.47 -6.70 12.31
C GLN A 100 -8.53 -6.47 11.12
N LEU A 101 -7.72 -7.46 10.87
CA LEU A 101 -6.80 -7.31 9.72
C LEU A 101 -7.58 -7.18 8.41
N LEU A 102 -8.63 -7.96 8.30
CA LEU A 102 -9.43 -7.87 7.07
C LEU A 102 -10.03 -6.47 6.92
N VAL A 103 -10.55 -5.90 7.99
CA VAL A 103 -11.12 -4.54 7.91
C VAL A 103 -10.03 -3.54 7.51
N GLN A 104 -8.88 -3.75 8.08
CA GLN A 104 -7.75 -2.84 7.73
C GLN A 104 -7.38 -2.96 6.25
N TYR A 105 -7.22 -4.17 5.71
CA TYR A 105 -6.82 -4.34 4.28
C TYR A 105 -7.95 -3.83 3.36
N ARG A 106 -9.16 -4.06 3.82
CA ARG A 106 -10.28 -3.56 2.98
C ARG A 106 -10.27 -2.04 2.92
N SER A 107 -10.02 -1.46 4.04
CA SER A 107 -9.97 0.02 4.06
C SER A 107 -8.83 0.55 3.17
N GLN A 108 -7.70 -0.10 3.23
CA GLN A 108 -6.58 0.35 2.36
C GLN A 108 -6.92 0.18 0.89
N LEU A 109 -7.48 -0.91 0.54
CA LEU A 109 -7.83 -1.13 -0.88
C LEU A 109 -8.87 -0.11 -1.34
N HIS A 110 -9.87 0.13 -0.47
CA HIS A 110 -10.92 1.10 -0.87
C HIS A 110 -10.32 2.49 -1.05
N ALA A 111 -9.49 2.84 -0.14
CA ALA A 111 -8.89 4.19 -0.26
C ALA A 111 -8.06 4.31 -1.55
N SER A 112 -7.34 3.28 -1.86
CA SER A 112 -6.51 3.35 -3.11
C SER A 112 -7.40 3.36 -4.34
N LEU A 113 -8.45 2.58 -4.32
CA LEU A 113 -9.34 2.60 -5.49
C LEU A 113 -10.06 3.95 -5.60
N ARG A 114 -10.48 4.47 -4.46
CA ARG A 114 -11.08 5.81 -4.51
C ARG A 114 -10.13 6.82 -5.17
N TRP A 115 -8.88 6.76 -4.71
CA TRP A 115 -7.91 7.67 -5.34
C TRP A 115 -7.88 7.47 -6.86
N ARG A 116 -7.80 6.20 -7.24
CA ARG A 116 -7.72 5.93 -8.70
C ARG A 116 -8.97 6.42 -9.41
N LEU A 117 -10.11 6.23 -8.85
CA LEU A 117 -11.36 6.66 -9.52
C LEU A 117 -11.40 8.18 -9.64
N ILE A 118 -10.97 8.84 -8.59
CA ILE A 118 -10.97 10.32 -8.66
C ILE A 118 -10.01 10.80 -9.75
N ASP A 119 -8.85 10.20 -9.73
CA ASP A 119 -7.87 10.61 -10.75
C ASP A 119 -8.39 10.35 -12.16
N ASP A 120 -8.92 9.19 -12.41
CA ASP A 120 -9.41 8.87 -13.75
C ASP A 120 -10.58 9.77 -14.15
N LEU A 121 -11.46 9.98 -13.17
CA LEU A 121 -12.62 10.83 -13.51
C LEU A 121 -12.19 12.27 -13.76
N ALA A 122 -11.30 12.75 -12.94
CA ALA A 122 -10.80 14.14 -13.15
C ALA A 122 -10.16 14.28 -14.54
N LEU A 123 -9.31 13.31 -14.92
CA LEU A 123 -8.66 13.38 -16.25
C LEU A 123 -9.72 13.36 -17.37
N GLN A 124 -10.63 12.61 -17.10
CA GLN A 124 -11.66 12.52 -18.15
C GLN A 124 -12.46 13.83 -18.26
N LEU A 125 -12.86 14.39 -17.15
CA LEU A 125 -13.61 15.66 -17.19
C LEU A 125 -12.79 16.77 -17.86
N HIS A 126 -11.47 16.61 -17.74
CA HIS A 126 -10.62 17.65 -18.36
C HIS A 126 -10.47 17.40 -19.86
N ARG A 127 -10.35 16.16 -20.37
CA ARG A 127 -10.00 15.84 -21.78
C ARG A 127 -11.25 15.89 -22.66
N GLU A 128 -12.30 15.41 -22.11
CA GLU A 128 -13.53 15.33 -22.94
C GLU A 128 -14.72 15.87 -22.13
N PRO A 129 -14.86 17.19 -22.20
CA PRO A 129 -15.92 17.74 -21.36
C PRO A 129 -17.33 17.34 -21.88
N LEU A 130 -18.08 17.11 -21.03
CA LEU A 130 -19.49 16.80 -21.41
C LEU A 130 -20.18 18.04 -21.98
N THR A 131 -21.03 17.71 -23.03
CA THR A 131 -21.81 18.87 -23.56
C THR A 131 -23.29 18.73 -23.20
N ALA A 132 -23.77 17.42 -23.00
CA ALA A 132 -25.19 17.25 -22.57
C ALA A 132 -25.35 15.87 -21.93
N ILE A 133 -26.47 15.76 -20.98
CA ILE A 133 -26.81 14.46 -20.37
C ILE A 133 -28.33 14.31 -20.39
N ARG A 134 -28.71 13.07 -20.73
CA ARG A 134 -30.17 12.86 -20.82
C ARG A 134 -30.54 11.55 -20.12
N LEU A 135 -31.62 11.79 -19.29
CA LEU A 135 -32.13 10.57 -18.65
C LEU A 135 -33.01 9.77 -19.62
N GLU A 136 -32.65 8.50 -19.74
CA GLU A 136 -33.43 7.67 -20.71
C GLU A 136 -34.49 6.88 -19.94
N SER A 137 -34.07 6.26 -18.91
CA SER A 137 -35.07 5.50 -18.12
C SER A 137 -34.55 5.32 -16.70
N GLN A 138 -35.49 5.14 -15.87
CA GLN A 138 -35.15 4.76 -14.47
C GLN A 138 -36.19 3.77 -13.95
N HIS A 139 -35.60 2.81 -13.22
CA HIS A 139 -36.47 1.74 -12.68
C HIS A 139 -36.02 1.39 -11.26
N PHE A 140 -37.04 1.36 -10.39
CA PHE A 140 -36.72 1.00 -8.99
C PHE A 140 -37.69 -0.09 -8.52
N GLU A 141 -37.03 -1.14 -7.97
CA GLU A 141 -37.83 -2.24 -7.39
C GLU A 141 -37.18 -2.71 -6.08
N GLY A 142 -38.04 -2.57 -5.01
CA GLY A 142 -37.48 -2.95 -3.69
C GLY A 142 -36.26 -2.09 -3.33
N GLU A 143 -35.11 -2.76 -3.19
CA GLU A 143 -33.88 -2.05 -2.74
C GLU A 143 -32.90 -1.92 -3.91
N LYS A 144 -33.39 -2.21 -5.05
CA LYS A 144 -32.50 -2.11 -6.23
C LYS A 144 -33.07 -1.09 -7.22
N GLY A 145 -32.13 -0.38 -7.87
CA GLY A 145 -32.53 0.62 -8.88
C GLY A 145 -31.58 0.59 -10.08
N LYS A 146 -32.21 1.00 -11.13
CA LYS A 146 -31.40 1.11 -12.37
C LYS A 146 -31.77 2.42 -13.08
N VAL A 147 -30.60 3.08 -13.46
CA VAL A 147 -30.84 4.34 -14.19
C VAL A 147 -30.00 4.32 -15.47
N GLU A 148 -30.69 4.71 -16.58
CA GLU A 148 -29.97 4.80 -17.87
C GLU A 148 -29.93 6.25 -18.37
N LEU A 149 -28.67 6.56 -18.82
CA LEU A 149 -28.47 7.96 -19.28
C LEU A 149 -27.70 7.93 -20.60
N ILE A 150 -27.94 8.98 -21.38
CA ILE A 150 -27.05 9.24 -22.52
C ILE A 150 -26.30 10.56 -22.28
N ALA A 151 -24.97 10.38 -22.34
CA ALA A 151 -24.14 11.61 -22.21
C ALA A 151 -23.57 12.01 -23.58
N GLU A 152 -23.74 13.31 -23.95
CA GLU A 152 -23.14 13.83 -25.21
C GLU A 152 -21.76 14.43 -24.95
N GLN A 153 -20.82 13.97 -25.84
CA GLN A 153 -19.44 14.53 -25.77
C GLN A 153 -19.02 15.01 -27.15
N SER A 154 -17.88 15.71 -27.08
CA SER A 154 -17.38 16.21 -28.38
C SER A 154 -17.03 15.06 -29.33
N THR A 155 -16.78 13.91 -28.76
CA THR A 155 -16.36 12.76 -29.61
C THR A 155 -17.57 11.87 -29.92
N GLY A 156 -18.73 12.22 -29.40
CA GLY A 156 -19.94 11.45 -29.70
C GLY A 156 -20.65 11.03 -28.40
N PRO A 157 -21.94 10.58 -28.55
CA PRO A 157 -22.72 10.22 -27.34
C PRO A 157 -22.25 8.91 -26.73
N ILE A 158 -22.47 8.89 -25.39
CA ILE A 158 -22.12 7.63 -24.69
C ILE A 158 -23.32 7.23 -23.83
N SER A 159 -23.47 5.87 -23.83
CA SER A 159 -24.56 5.33 -22.99
C SER A 159 -24.03 4.92 -21.61
N ILE A 160 -24.88 5.40 -20.57
CA ILE A 160 -24.45 5.11 -19.19
C ILE A 160 -25.61 4.40 -18.48
N ARG A 161 -25.15 3.31 -17.87
CA ARG A 161 -26.12 2.63 -17.00
C ARG A 161 -25.57 2.58 -15.57
N ALA A 162 -26.47 3.06 -14.63
CA ALA A 162 -26.04 3.03 -13.22
C ALA A 162 -26.93 2.04 -12.45
N ASP A 163 -26.19 1.10 -11.80
CA ASP A 163 -26.90 0.19 -10.88
C ASP A 163 -26.89 0.75 -9.45
N LEU A 164 -28.10 0.76 -8.83
CA LEU A 164 -28.22 1.43 -7.51
C LEU A 164 -28.72 0.43 -6.48
N GLN A 165 -28.33 0.74 -5.32
CA GLN A 165 -28.85 -0.03 -4.18
C GLN A 165 -29.19 0.92 -3.02
N ARG A 166 -30.34 0.47 -2.35
CA ARG A 166 -30.74 1.33 -1.23
C ARG A 166 -29.92 0.99 0.01
N THR A 167 -29.34 2.10 0.60
CA THR A 167 -28.59 1.94 1.86
C THR A 167 -29.31 2.71 2.97
N GLN A 168 -28.73 2.54 4.20
CA GLN A 168 -29.36 3.32 5.30
C GLN A 168 -29.27 4.83 5.04
N ALA A 169 -28.33 5.25 4.27
CA ALA A 169 -28.10 6.68 3.97
C ALA A 169 -28.81 7.11 2.69
N GLY A 170 -29.63 6.21 2.08
CA GLY A 170 -30.35 6.54 0.83
C GLY A 170 -29.80 5.73 -0.36
N TRP A 171 -30.23 6.06 -1.53
CA TRP A 171 -29.83 5.32 -2.75
C TRP A 171 -28.39 5.69 -3.14
N ARG A 172 -27.70 4.65 -3.50
CA ARG A 172 -26.30 4.85 -3.92
C ARG A 172 -26.02 4.01 -5.17
N ILE A 173 -25.09 4.56 -5.94
CA ILE A 173 -24.65 3.76 -7.11
C ILE A 173 -23.64 2.70 -6.66
N VAL A 174 -23.88 1.45 -7.16
CA VAL A 174 -22.94 0.39 -6.72
C VAL A 174 -22.11 -0.08 -7.91
N ASP A 175 -22.56 0.35 -9.13
CA ASP A 175 -21.73 0.13 -10.32
C ASP A 175 -22.26 0.95 -11.49
N ILE A 176 -21.30 1.11 -12.44
CA ILE A 176 -21.68 1.89 -13.64
C ILE A 176 -21.18 1.15 -14.88
N SER A 177 -22.12 1.16 -15.91
CA SER A 177 -21.68 0.67 -17.23
C SER A 177 -21.66 1.81 -18.26
N VAL A 178 -20.60 1.76 -18.99
CA VAL A 178 -20.52 2.73 -20.11
C VAL A 178 -20.41 1.95 -21.43
N ASP A 179 -21.42 2.20 -22.25
CA ASP A 179 -21.50 1.51 -23.55
C ASP A 179 -21.40 0.00 -23.35
N GLY A 180 -22.03 -0.37 -22.25
CA GLY A 180 -22.20 -1.83 -22.06
C GLY A 180 -21.04 -2.44 -21.26
N ARG A 181 -20.08 -1.64 -20.90
CA ARG A 181 -18.93 -2.21 -20.17
C ARG A 181 -18.98 -1.74 -18.71
N ARG A 182 -18.91 -2.73 -17.83
CA ARG A 182 -19.00 -2.39 -16.38
C ARG A 182 -17.66 -1.85 -15.88
N LEU A 183 -17.82 -0.87 -15.07
CA LEU A 183 -16.57 -0.22 -14.62
C LEU A 183 -15.84 -1.11 -13.61
N SER A 184 -16.60 -1.74 -12.72
CA SER A 184 -15.91 -2.65 -11.78
C SER A 184 -15.15 -3.75 -12.54
N ALA A 185 -15.76 -4.28 -13.58
CA ALA A 185 -15.04 -5.29 -14.39
C ALA A 185 -13.82 -4.68 -15.09
N HIS A 186 -14.00 -3.52 -15.57
CA HIS A 186 -12.85 -2.85 -16.22
C HIS A 186 -11.67 -2.73 -15.24
N TYR A 187 -11.92 -2.22 -14.01
CA TYR A 187 -10.78 -2.04 -13.08
C TYR A 187 -10.22 -3.40 -12.65
N ARG A 188 -11.07 -4.31 -12.54
CA ARG A 188 -10.50 -5.65 -12.29
C ARG A 188 -9.61 -6.10 -13.43
N LYS A 189 -10.14 -5.92 -14.63
CA LYS A 189 -9.32 -6.34 -15.79
C LYS A 189 -8.00 -5.57 -15.84
N LEU A 190 -7.97 -4.34 -15.49
CA LEU A 190 -6.73 -3.54 -15.51
C LEU A 190 -5.68 -4.15 -14.58
N CYS A 191 -6.20 -4.91 -13.57
CA CYS A 191 -5.26 -5.42 -12.57
C CYS A 191 -5.12 -6.94 -12.67
N ASP A 192 -5.48 -7.52 -13.88
CA ASP A 192 -5.54 -9.00 -13.99
C ASP A 192 -4.15 -9.61 -13.75
N ASN A 193 -3.11 -8.87 -14.19
CA ASN A 193 -1.77 -9.49 -14.02
C ASN A 193 -1.38 -9.54 -12.53
N ILE A 194 -1.90 -8.59 -11.84
CA ILE A 194 -1.59 -8.62 -10.38
C ILE A 194 -2.45 -9.68 -9.69
N LEU A 195 -3.70 -9.75 -10.06
CA LEU A 195 -4.62 -10.69 -9.36
C LEU A 195 -4.29 -12.13 -9.75
N ASP A 196 -4.02 -12.37 -11.03
CA ASP A 196 -3.76 -13.75 -11.51
C ASP A 196 -2.43 -14.28 -10.96
N GLU A 197 -1.52 -13.32 -10.82
CA GLU A 197 -0.21 -13.81 -10.31
C GLU A 197 -0.21 -13.83 -8.78
N LYS A 198 -1.32 -13.43 -8.23
CA LYS A 198 -1.53 -13.47 -6.76
C LYS A 198 -0.48 -12.63 -6.04
N TYR A 199 -0.17 -11.44 -6.61
CA TYR A 199 0.73 -10.52 -5.88
C TYR A 199 0.00 -9.90 -4.69
N SER A 200 0.84 -9.46 -3.73
CA SER A 200 0.28 -8.97 -2.46
C SER A 200 -0.51 -7.66 -2.67
N LEU A 201 -1.36 -7.33 -1.68
CA LEU A 201 -2.18 -6.09 -1.73
C LEU A 201 -1.29 -4.86 -1.93
N ALA A 202 -0.06 -4.93 -1.42
CA ALA A 202 0.85 -3.78 -1.61
C ALA A 202 1.06 -3.47 -3.09
N VAL A 203 1.15 -4.50 -3.94
CA VAL A 203 1.35 -4.25 -5.40
C VAL A 203 0.09 -3.62 -6.00
N LEU A 204 -1.10 -4.19 -5.56
CA LEU A 204 -2.36 -3.67 -6.13
C LEU A 204 -2.59 -2.21 -5.71
N THR A 205 -2.39 -1.93 -4.42
CA THR A 205 -2.67 -0.55 -3.97
C THR A 205 -1.66 0.44 -4.57
N SER A 206 -0.42 0.04 -4.75
CA SER A 206 0.54 0.96 -5.39
C SER A 206 0.20 1.19 -6.87
N PHE A 207 -0.26 0.10 -7.47
CA PHE A 207 -0.67 0.26 -8.90
C PHE A 207 -1.87 1.22 -9.00
N LEU A 208 -2.88 1.06 -8.10
CA LEU A 208 -4.08 1.91 -8.17
C LEU A 208 -3.73 3.37 -7.87
N LYS A 209 -2.66 3.54 -7.15
CA LYS A 209 -2.28 4.94 -6.82
C LYS A 209 -1.25 5.45 -7.83
N ARG A 210 -0.93 4.62 -8.83
CA ARG A 210 0.01 4.99 -9.91
C ARG A 210 1.36 5.40 -9.34
N ARG A 211 1.73 4.63 -8.39
CA ARG A 211 3.08 4.91 -7.84
C ARG A 211 4.15 4.26 -8.73
N GLU A 212 5.19 4.99 -8.80
CA GLU A 212 6.33 4.42 -9.57
C GLU A 212 6.98 3.28 -8.79
N TYR A 213 6.80 3.21 -7.50
CA TYR A 213 7.34 2.11 -6.67
C TYR A 213 6.20 1.38 -5.96
N ILE A 214 6.67 0.15 -5.42
CA ILE A 214 5.70 -0.57 -4.58
C ILE A 214 6.03 -0.31 -3.10
N LEU A 215 4.94 0.27 -2.40
CA LEU A 215 5.11 0.44 -0.95
C LEU A 215 4.77 -0.86 -0.21
N LEU A 216 5.92 -1.50 0.22
CA LEU A 216 5.68 -2.82 0.86
C LEU A 216 5.13 -2.64 2.27
N ASP A 217 5.62 -1.58 3.01
CA ASP A 217 5.05 -1.31 4.33
C ASP A 217 5.69 -0.01 4.89
N ASP A 218 4.81 0.79 5.45
CA ASP A 218 5.32 2.02 6.11
C ASP A 218 4.83 2.09 7.56
N PHE A 219 4.08 1.00 7.95
CA PHE A 219 3.67 0.71 9.34
C PHE A 219 2.62 1.72 9.79
N SER A 220 2.03 2.44 8.88
CA SER A 220 1.11 3.54 9.27
C SER A 220 -0.29 2.98 9.52
N THR A 221 -0.47 1.76 9.19
CA THR A 221 -1.84 1.25 9.40
C THR A 221 -1.96 0.62 10.79
N THR A 222 -0.88 0.68 11.50
CA THR A 222 -0.91 0.15 12.88
C THR A 222 -0.74 1.30 13.86
N SER A 223 -1.60 1.24 14.90
CA SER A 223 -1.51 2.31 15.91
C SER A 223 -0.22 2.17 16.75
N PRO A 224 0.32 3.38 17.20
CA PRO A 224 1.51 3.33 18.05
C PRO A 224 1.26 2.50 19.33
N GLY A 225 2.26 1.70 19.68
CA GLY A 225 2.15 0.83 20.87
C GLY A 225 1.76 -0.60 20.49
N GLN A 226 1.34 -0.75 19.25
CA GLN A 226 0.92 -2.11 18.86
C GLN A 226 1.92 -2.72 17.86
N CYS A 227 1.83 -4.04 17.81
CA CYS A 227 2.57 -4.75 16.74
C CYS A 227 1.63 -5.03 15.56
N PRO A 228 2.14 -4.74 14.34
CA PRO A 228 1.26 -4.99 13.18
C PRO A 228 0.80 -6.45 13.13
N LEU A 229 -0.51 -6.64 12.83
CA LEU A 229 -1.12 -8.00 12.86
C LEU A 229 -0.59 -8.86 11.71
N ASP A 230 -0.13 -8.23 10.68
CA ASP A 230 0.27 -9.01 9.48
C ASP A 230 1.78 -9.21 9.43
N TRP A 231 2.46 -8.79 10.53
CA TRP A 231 3.83 -9.27 10.79
C TRP A 231 3.78 -10.37 11.87
N VAL A 232 3.95 -11.65 11.39
CA VAL A 232 3.70 -12.78 12.31
C VAL A 232 5.03 -13.48 12.62
N VAL A 233 5.03 -14.07 13.76
CA VAL A 233 6.24 -14.83 14.16
C VAL A 233 6.50 -15.96 13.14
N TRP A 234 7.69 -15.94 12.57
CA TRP A 234 8.00 -16.82 11.41
C TRP A 234 8.13 -18.27 11.88
N ARG A 235 8.80 -18.44 13.10
CA ARG A 235 8.98 -19.85 13.54
C ARG A 235 7.96 -20.19 14.64
N PRO A 236 7.31 -21.26 14.38
CA PRO A 236 6.28 -21.65 15.34
C PRO A 236 6.85 -21.86 16.75
N LYS A 237 8.08 -22.35 16.85
CA LYS A 237 8.63 -22.64 18.18
C LYS A 237 8.90 -21.35 18.97
N ASP A 238 8.83 -20.17 18.24
CA ASP A 238 9.21 -18.93 18.96
C ASP A 238 7.94 -18.16 19.36
N LYS A 239 6.77 -18.73 19.24
CA LYS A 239 5.51 -17.97 19.41
C LYS A 239 5.29 -17.64 20.89
N LYS A 240 5.97 -18.46 21.73
CA LYS A 240 5.69 -18.20 23.16
C LYS A 240 6.78 -17.31 23.77
N LYS A 241 7.75 -16.97 22.90
CA LYS A 241 8.81 -16.09 23.43
C LYS A 241 8.32 -14.64 23.51
N PRO A 242 8.91 -13.94 24.48
CA PRO A 242 8.54 -12.52 24.55
C PRO A 242 8.84 -11.79 23.23
N LEU A 243 7.74 -11.05 22.73
CA LEU A 243 7.86 -10.29 21.46
C LEU A 243 7.98 -8.79 21.77
N HIS A 244 9.18 -8.24 21.42
CA HIS A 244 9.38 -6.81 21.74
C HIS A 244 9.44 -5.97 20.46
N TYR A 245 8.27 -5.99 19.73
CA TYR A 245 8.06 -5.15 18.53
C TYR A 245 6.84 -4.26 18.75
N GLN A 246 7.03 -3.07 18.35
CA GLN A 246 5.84 -2.20 18.41
C GLN A 246 6.03 -1.01 17.47
N VAL A 247 4.88 -0.58 17.05
CA VAL A 247 4.94 0.63 16.21
C VAL A 247 4.96 1.85 17.12
N VAL A 248 5.95 2.77 16.82
CA VAL A 248 6.04 4.06 17.56
C VAL A 248 6.06 5.21 16.54
N GLU A 249 5.77 6.39 17.10
CA GLU A 249 5.86 7.58 16.22
C GLU A 249 7.22 8.27 16.41
N GLU A 250 7.81 8.52 15.24
CA GLU A 250 9.07 9.31 15.21
C GLU A 250 8.98 10.39 14.14
N ASN A 251 9.06 11.68 14.70
CA ASN A 251 9.01 12.86 13.78
C ASN A 251 7.80 12.77 12.85
N GLY A 252 6.65 12.36 13.44
CA GLY A 252 5.36 12.40 12.68
C GLY A 252 5.18 11.17 11.79
N GLN A 253 6.18 10.18 11.89
CA GLN A 253 6.05 8.97 11.05
C GLN A 253 5.97 7.72 11.95
N HIS A 254 5.16 6.78 11.48
CA HIS A 254 5.14 5.47 12.18
C HIS A 254 6.33 4.61 11.76
N VAL A 255 6.96 4.04 12.80
CA VAL A 255 8.11 3.16 12.51
C VAL A 255 8.00 1.93 13.44
N MET A 256 8.62 0.85 12.93
CA MET A 256 8.66 -0.36 13.79
C MET A 256 9.91 -0.35 14.69
N ALA A 257 9.58 -0.33 16.06
CA ALA A 257 10.69 -0.46 17.04
C ALA A 257 10.83 -1.93 17.49
N ALA A 258 12.09 -2.29 17.60
CA ALA A 258 12.35 -3.69 18.00
C ALA A 258 13.51 -3.71 19.00
N ARG A 259 13.28 -4.58 20.02
CA ARG A 259 14.34 -4.76 21.04
C ARG A 259 14.51 -6.26 21.33
N ASP A 260 15.79 -6.42 21.71
CA ASP A 260 16.01 -7.84 22.08
C ASP A 260 17.05 -7.90 23.20
N SER A 261 16.62 -8.75 24.26
CA SER A 261 17.60 -9.02 25.34
C SER A 261 17.80 -10.52 25.52
N GLY A 262 17.50 -11.32 24.34
CA GLY A 262 17.89 -12.75 24.52
C GLY A 262 16.84 -13.67 23.87
N SER A 263 15.64 -13.12 23.29
CA SER A 263 14.58 -14.02 22.79
C SER A 263 14.78 -14.36 21.31
N SER A 264 15.25 -13.36 20.56
CA SER A 264 15.55 -13.53 19.13
C SER A 264 14.30 -14.08 18.40
N VAL A 265 13.38 -13.21 18.13
CA VAL A 265 12.15 -13.64 17.42
C VAL A 265 12.07 -12.91 16.08
N ILE A 266 11.94 -13.73 15.02
CA ILE A 266 11.82 -13.14 13.67
C ILE A 266 10.33 -12.89 13.37
N LEU A 267 10.10 -11.59 12.86
CA LEU A 267 8.75 -11.35 12.31
C LEU A 267 8.78 -11.36 10.78
N ALA A 268 7.71 -12.06 10.26
CA ALA A 268 7.67 -12.22 8.79
C ALA A 268 6.33 -11.65 8.27
N LYS A 269 6.44 -11.03 7.18
CA LYS A 269 5.22 -10.61 6.45
C LYS A 269 5.24 -11.17 5.03
N SER A 270 4.07 -11.83 4.75
CA SER A 270 3.97 -12.32 3.36
C SER A 270 3.84 -11.15 2.37
N LEU A 271 4.82 -11.07 1.51
CA LEU A 271 4.85 -9.98 0.52
C LEU A 271 5.35 -10.54 -0.82
N ARG A 272 4.37 -10.64 -1.70
CA ARG A 272 4.68 -11.28 -3.00
C ARG A 272 4.68 -10.22 -4.11
N TRP A 273 5.89 -9.96 -4.67
CA TRP A 273 6.01 -9.05 -5.83
C TRP A 273 7.03 -9.62 -6.82
N ASN A 274 7.03 -9.04 -7.99
CA ASN A 274 7.98 -9.53 -9.00
C ASN A 274 9.35 -8.82 -8.84
N PRO A 275 10.34 -9.56 -8.37
CA PRO A 275 11.65 -8.93 -8.13
C PRO A 275 12.45 -8.76 -9.42
N ARG A 276 11.88 -9.27 -10.54
CA ARG A 276 12.53 -8.98 -11.84
C ARG A 276 12.07 -7.65 -12.40
N GLN A 277 10.84 -7.25 -12.00
CA GLN A 277 10.35 -5.95 -12.50
C GLN A 277 10.70 -4.83 -11.52
N TYR A 278 10.65 -5.15 -10.21
CA TYR A 278 10.99 -4.15 -9.18
C TYR A 278 12.15 -4.68 -8.32
N PRO A 279 13.38 -4.67 -8.83
CA PRO A 279 14.50 -5.34 -8.14
C PRO A 279 15.21 -4.41 -7.15
N ILE A 280 14.89 -3.16 -7.25
CA ILE A 280 15.63 -2.25 -6.35
C ILE A 280 14.81 -2.06 -5.07
N MET A 281 15.42 -2.57 -3.98
CA MET A 281 14.74 -2.39 -2.68
C MET A 281 15.41 -1.28 -1.87
N THR A 282 14.53 -0.43 -1.25
CA THR A 282 15.06 0.65 -0.41
C THR A 282 14.30 0.65 0.93
N TRP A 283 15.03 1.02 1.94
CA TRP A 283 14.39 1.18 3.27
C TRP A 283 15.27 2.04 4.16
N CYS A 284 14.61 2.41 5.39
CA CYS A 284 15.35 3.17 6.41
C CYS A 284 15.38 2.36 7.72
N TRP A 285 16.55 2.38 8.27
CA TRP A 285 16.57 1.80 9.65
C TRP A 285 17.55 2.61 10.52
N LYS A 286 17.31 2.51 11.76
CA LYS A 286 18.12 3.18 12.80
C LYS A 286 18.38 2.19 13.95
N THR A 287 19.68 2.32 14.43
CA THR A 287 19.96 1.52 15.64
C THR A 287 20.47 2.44 16.76
N THR A 288 19.99 2.03 18.02
CA THR A 288 20.49 2.84 19.16
C THR A 288 21.29 1.95 20.12
N ALA A 289 21.30 0.68 19.85
CA ALA A 289 22.17 -0.22 20.63
C ALA A 289 22.58 -1.42 19.77
N LEU A 290 23.95 -1.70 19.86
CA LEU A 290 24.48 -2.86 19.12
C LEU A 290 24.79 -4.00 20.09
N PRO A 291 24.52 -5.20 19.70
CA PRO A 291 25.00 -6.31 20.53
C PRO A 291 26.53 -6.42 20.51
N PRO A 292 27.15 -6.22 21.63
CA PRO A 292 28.63 -6.21 21.67
C PRO A 292 29.21 -7.55 21.18
N GLY A 293 30.24 -7.35 20.28
CA GLY A 293 30.99 -8.54 19.83
C GLY A 293 30.23 -9.33 18.75
N GLY A 294 29.01 -8.80 18.42
CA GLY A 294 28.27 -9.52 17.36
C GLY A 294 29.12 -9.73 16.09
N ASP A 295 29.07 -11.01 15.65
CA ASP A 295 29.74 -11.41 14.40
C ASP A 295 28.92 -12.51 13.70
N GLU A 296 28.37 -12.13 12.48
CA GLU A 296 27.35 -12.97 11.78
C GLU A 296 27.99 -14.25 11.20
N ARG A 297 29.32 -14.35 11.27
CA ARG A 297 29.99 -15.50 10.64
C ARG A 297 29.94 -16.71 11.57
N TYR A 298 29.74 -16.40 12.88
CA TYR A 298 29.87 -17.52 13.83
C TYR A 298 28.56 -17.66 14.61
N ASN A 299 28.25 -18.94 14.95
CA ASN A 299 26.97 -19.25 15.65
C ASN A 299 26.91 -18.59 17.03
N HIS A 300 27.93 -18.61 17.78
CA HIS A 300 27.87 -18.14 19.18
C HIS A 300 27.93 -16.61 19.25
N THR A 301 28.09 -15.98 18.01
CA THR A 301 28.08 -14.50 18.06
C THR A 301 27.20 -13.96 16.94
N ASN A 302 26.27 -14.70 16.42
CA ASN A 302 25.49 -14.32 15.24
C ASN A 302 24.34 -13.37 15.63
N ASP A 303 24.76 -12.20 16.07
CA ASP A 303 23.73 -11.19 16.39
C ASP A 303 24.03 -9.89 15.62
N SER A 304 22.88 -9.37 15.13
CA SER A 304 22.97 -8.04 14.48
C SER A 304 21.92 -7.10 15.08
N ALA A 305 22.39 -5.83 15.09
CA ALA A 305 21.46 -4.82 15.67
C ALA A 305 20.16 -4.74 14.87
N ALA A 306 20.23 -4.90 13.52
CA ALA A 306 19.05 -4.88 12.64
C ALA A 306 19.28 -5.85 11.47
N GLY A 307 18.16 -6.53 11.13
CA GLY A 307 18.24 -7.47 10.00
C GLY A 307 16.95 -7.41 9.17
N LEU A 308 17.21 -7.43 7.85
CA LEU A 308 16.08 -7.54 6.91
C LEU A 308 16.33 -8.70 5.93
N TYR A 309 15.28 -9.56 5.91
CA TYR A 309 15.39 -10.73 5.01
C TYR A 309 14.41 -10.58 3.85
N VAL A 310 14.92 -11.02 2.68
CA VAL A 310 13.98 -11.24 1.57
C VAL A 310 14.01 -12.73 1.19
N VAL A 311 12.81 -13.27 1.36
CA VAL A 311 12.69 -14.70 0.95
C VAL A 311 12.04 -14.78 -0.43
N PHE A 312 12.78 -15.48 -1.32
CA PHE A 312 12.32 -15.46 -2.73
C PHE A 312 11.44 -16.69 -3.00
N SER A 313 11.82 -17.83 -2.46
CA SER A 313 11.10 -19.09 -2.71
C SER A 313 11.64 -20.18 -1.77
N TYR A 314 10.95 -21.32 -1.89
CA TYR A 314 11.42 -22.50 -1.13
C TYR A 314 11.73 -23.64 -2.09
N ASN A 315 12.83 -24.32 -1.80
CA ASN A 315 13.13 -25.47 -2.69
C ASN A 315 12.29 -26.68 -2.28
N TRP A 316 12.34 -27.81 -3.05
CA TRP A 316 11.45 -28.97 -2.87
C TRP A 316 11.62 -29.60 -1.49
N PHE A 317 12.68 -29.36 -0.67
CA PHE A 317 12.83 -29.87 0.71
C PHE A 317 12.43 -28.80 1.72
N GLY A 318 11.91 -27.67 1.24
CA GLY A 318 11.34 -26.66 2.16
C GLY A 318 12.39 -25.66 2.65
N ALA A 319 13.59 -25.67 2.06
CA ALA A 319 14.60 -24.67 2.46
C ALA A 319 14.40 -23.35 1.69
N PRO A 320 14.54 -22.26 2.46
CA PRO A 320 14.29 -20.97 1.81
C PRO A 320 15.49 -20.50 0.98
N LYS A 321 15.15 -19.98 -0.18
CA LYS A 321 16.14 -19.12 -0.90
C LYS A 321 15.98 -17.65 -0.50
N GLN A 322 17.04 -17.24 0.26
CA GLN A 322 16.80 -15.93 0.89
C GLN A 322 18.11 -15.17 1.03
N LEU A 323 17.97 -13.86 1.18
CA LEU A 323 19.10 -12.95 1.44
C LEU A 323 18.81 -12.14 2.71
N LYS A 324 20.00 -11.89 3.40
CA LYS A 324 19.86 -11.13 4.67
C LYS A 324 20.80 -9.91 4.64
N TYR A 325 20.16 -8.74 5.07
CA TYR A 325 20.94 -7.48 5.15
C TYR A 325 21.00 -7.01 6.60
N VAL A 326 22.30 -6.57 6.95
CA VAL A 326 22.40 -6.40 8.42
C VAL A 326 23.17 -5.11 8.71
N TRP A 327 22.76 -4.51 9.88
CA TRP A 327 23.68 -3.59 10.57
C TRP A 327 24.50 -4.34 11.62
N SER A 328 25.83 -4.48 11.25
CA SER A 328 26.71 -5.36 12.06
C SER A 328 27.40 -4.56 13.17
N SER A 329 27.78 -5.39 14.27
CA SER A 329 28.56 -4.74 15.34
C SER A 329 30.05 -4.65 14.98
N THR A 330 30.53 -5.76 14.25
CA THR A 330 32.02 -5.82 14.19
C THR A 330 32.48 -5.97 12.74
N LEU A 331 31.57 -6.51 11.88
CA LEU A 331 32.05 -6.73 10.50
C LEU A 331 31.99 -5.42 9.70
N PRO A 332 33.04 -5.21 8.79
CA PRO A 332 33.07 -3.97 8.00
C PRO A 332 31.92 -3.93 6.99
N GLU A 333 31.47 -2.63 6.76
CA GLU A 333 30.46 -2.47 5.68
C GLU A 333 30.96 -3.06 4.36
N GLY A 334 30.04 -3.81 3.61
CA GLY A 334 30.42 -4.42 2.32
C GLY A 334 30.74 -5.91 2.47
N THR A 335 30.88 -6.27 3.73
CA THR A 335 31.13 -7.73 3.92
C THR A 335 29.93 -8.56 3.44
N VAL A 336 30.30 -9.65 2.69
CA VAL A 336 29.28 -10.63 2.27
C VAL A 336 29.74 -12.03 2.73
N GLY A 337 28.78 -12.65 3.44
CA GLY A 337 29.25 -13.97 3.91
C GLY A 337 28.06 -14.90 4.21
N LYS A 338 28.40 -15.99 4.61
CA LYS A 338 27.39 -17.00 4.99
C LYS A 338 27.91 -17.80 6.20
N ARG A 339 26.95 -17.99 7.00
CA ARG A 339 27.34 -18.85 8.14
C ARG A 339 27.54 -20.30 7.68
N ASP A 340 28.62 -20.96 8.52
CA ASP A 340 28.96 -22.34 8.11
C ASP A 340 27.89 -23.33 8.62
N MET A 341 26.66 -23.20 8.12
CA MET A 341 25.55 -24.11 8.43
C MET A 341 24.64 -24.24 7.22
N ILE A 342 23.93 -25.41 7.21
CA ILE A 342 23.10 -25.71 6.02
C ILE A 342 21.85 -24.82 6.04
N PHE A 343 21.53 -24.20 4.90
CA PHE A 343 20.25 -23.50 4.63
C PHE A 343 20.22 -22.14 5.32
N ARG A 344 21.48 -21.63 5.62
CA ARG A 344 21.51 -20.27 6.19
C ARG A 344 21.65 -19.22 5.08
N PRO A 345 20.97 -18.14 5.38
CA PRO A 345 20.98 -17.14 4.31
C PRO A 345 22.36 -16.50 4.14
N TRP A 346 22.62 -16.06 2.85
CA TRP A 346 23.75 -15.12 2.68
C TRP A 346 23.42 -13.76 3.31
N PHE A 347 24.46 -13.25 4.12
CA PHE A 347 24.16 -11.90 4.65
C PHE A 347 25.08 -10.87 3.99
N PHE A 348 24.51 -9.66 3.92
CA PHE A 348 25.23 -8.48 3.40
C PHE A 348 25.28 -7.42 4.51
N VAL A 349 26.54 -6.98 4.76
CA VAL A 349 26.64 -5.89 5.78
C VAL A 349 26.51 -4.53 5.08
N LEU A 350 25.34 -3.87 5.47
CA LEU A 350 25.11 -2.55 4.81
C LEU A 350 25.53 -1.42 5.74
N GLU A 351 25.47 -1.67 7.05
CA GLU A 351 25.98 -0.72 8.07
C GLU A 351 26.75 -1.48 9.15
N SER A 352 27.74 -0.65 9.77
CA SER A 352 28.55 -1.37 10.77
C SER A 352 28.97 -0.41 11.88
N GLY A 353 29.01 -0.94 13.04
CA GLY A 353 29.64 -0.23 14.17
C GLY A 353 28.78 0.97 14.62
N GLU A 354 29.50 1.91 15.30
CA GLU A 354 28.74 2.91 16.08
C GLU A 354 28.72 4.25 15.35
N GLU A 355 29.32 4.26 14.18
CA GLU A 355 29.47 5.56 13.52
C GLU A 355 28.11 6.22 13.27
N ASN A 356 27.04 5.44 12.88
CA ASN A 356 25.73 6.06 12.56
C ASN A 356 24.70 5.73 13.62
N LEU A 357 25.17 5.39 14.82
CA LEU A 357 24.20 5.07 15.89
C LEU A 357 23.30 6.29 16.17
N GLY A 358 21.94 5.97 16.25
CA GLY A 358 20.97 7.03 16.62
C GLY A 358 20.53 7.82 15.38
N ARG A 359 21.13 7.50 14.21
CA ARG A 359 20.73 8.25 13.00
C ARG A 359 20.04 7.30 12.02
N TRP A 360 18.98 7.82 11.39
CA TRP A 360 18.32 7.02 10.33
C TRP A 360 19.22 6.94 9.08
N THR A 361 19.32 5.73 8.60
CA THR A 361 20.18 5.51 7.41
C THR A 361 19.30 4.95 6.28
N PHE A 362 19.59 5.46 5.10
CA PHE A 362 18.85 5.03 3.90
C PHE A 362 19.67 3.96 3.15
N GLU A 363 18.92 2.79 2.86
CA GLU A 363 19.64 1.71 2.14
C GLU A 363 18.99 1.46 0.77
N THR A 364 19.91 1.15 -0.15
CA THR A 364 19.45 0.76 -1.51
C THR A 364 20.21 -0.50 -1.95
N VAL A 365 19.37 -1.52 -2.31
CA VAL A 365 20.08 -2.72 -2.83
C VAL A 365 19.38 -3.20 -4.11
N ASP A 366 20.24 -3.91 -4.87
CA ASP A 366 19.69 -4.58 -6.08
C ASP A 366 19.50 -6.08 -5.80
N LEU A 367 18.19 -6.45 -5.57
CA LEU A 367 17.88 -7.84 -5.15
C LEU A 367 18.22 -8.85 -6.24
N GLU A 368 17.91 -8.46 -7.43
CA GLU A 368 18.19 -9.42 -8.52
C GLU A 368 19.71 -9.66 -8.67
N ALA A 369 20.48 -8.55 -8.59
CA ALA A 369 21.94 -8.71 -8.70
C ALA A 369 22.49 -9.55 -7.54
N HIS A 370 22.01 -9.28 -6.39
CA HIS A 370 22.52 -10.05 -5.23
C HIS A 370 22.04 -11.52 -5.31
N TYR A 371 20.81 -11.66 -5.75
CA TYR A 371 20.33 -13.05 -5.97
C TYR A 371 21.25 -13.81 -6.92
N LYS A 372 21.55 -13.24 -8.04
CA LYS A 372 22.44 -13.90 -9.02
C LYS A 372 23.82 -14.19 -8.40
N LEU A 373 24.23 -13.27 -7.65
CA LEU A 373 25.60 -13.41 -7.11
C LEU A 373 25.65 -14.56 -6.09
N LYS A 374 24.55 -14.68 -5.25
CA LYS A 374 24.80 -15.60 -4.10
C LYS A 374 23.89 -16.83 -4.21
N LEU A 375 22.83 -16.64 -4.93
CA LEU A 375 21.92 -17.82 -4.98
C LEU A 375 21.92 -18.43 -6.38
N GLY A 376 22.57 -17.73 -7.35
CA GLY A 376 22.70 -18.30 -8.71
C GLY A 376 21.41 -18.14 -9.52
N GLY A 377 21.56 -17.86 -10.87
CA GLY A 377 20.40 -17.77 -11.79
C GLY A 377 19.61 -16.47 -11.55
N LYS A 378 18.24 -16.68 -11.92
CA LYS A 378 17.34 -15.52 -11.75
C LYS A 378 16.20 -15.88 -10.78
N PRO A 379 15.86 -14.84 -10.01
CA PRO A 379 14.74 -15.15 -9.12
C PRO A 379 13.44 -15.41 -9.89
N ASP A 380 12.52 -16.16 -9.30
CA ASP A 380 11.16 -16.30 -9.88
C ASP A 380 10.46 -14.94 -9.96
N LYS A 381 9.22 -15.00 -10.64
CA LYS A 381 8.50 -13.71 -10.87
C LYS A 381 7.66 -13.34 -9.65
N LYS A 382 8.04 -14.09 -8.55
CA LYS A 382 7.32 -13.72 -7.32
C LYS A 382 8.19 -14.08 -6.10
N THR A 383 8.24 -13.03 -5.15
CA THR A 383 8.91 -13.36 -3.87
C THR A 383 7.92 -14.04 -2.93
N ASP A 384 8.49 -14.37 -1.73
CA ASP A 384 7.56 -15.06 -0.78
C ASP A 384 7.27 -14.12 0.40
N SER A 385 8.31 -13.63 1.04
CA SER A 385 8.04 -12.82 2.25
C SER A 385 9.25 -11.95 2.57
N VAL A 386 8.99 -10.98 3.46
CA VAL A 386 10.06 -10.14 4.06
C VAL A 386 10.04 -10.36 5.57
N HIS A 387 11.35 -10.42 6.11
CA HIS A 387 11.46 -10.63 7.56
C HIS A 387 12.33 -9.54 8.19
N ILE A 388 12.02 -9.31 9.49
CA ILE A 388 12.95 -8.40 10.21
C ILE A 388 13.37 -9.08 11.51
N LEU A 389 14.60 -8.69 11.87
CA LEU A 389 15.10 -9.30 13.12
C LEU A 389 16.10 -8.35 13.77
N THR A 390 15.73 -8.02 15.02
CA THR A 390 16.72 -7.44 15.94
C THR A 390 17.09 -8.48 17.01
N ASP A 391 18.46 -8.85 16.98
CA ASP A 391 18.67 -10.02 17.87
C ASP A 391 19.99 -9.85 18.63
N ALA A 392 19.92 -10.42 19.90
CA ALA A 392 21.08 -10.33 20.82
C ALA A 392 21.12 -11.59 21.71
N ASN A 393 20.65 -12.67 21.20
CA ASN A 393 20.63 -13.87 22.07
C ASN A 393 21.99 -14.58 22.04
N SER A 394 22.71 -14.61 20.96
CA SER A 394 23.99 -15.33 20.91
C SER A 394 25.07 -14.60 21.71
N THR A 395 24.93 -13.30 21.78
CA THR A 395 25.96 -12.53 22.52
C THR A 395 25.48 -12.31 23.96
N LYS A 396 24.27 -12.78 24.27
CA LYS A 396 23.70 -12.63 25.62
C LYS A 396 23.78 -11.17 26.08
N SER A 397 23.33 -10.34 25.18
CA SER A 397 23.41 -8.89 25.48
C SER A 397 22.07 -8.23 25.12
N TYR A 398 22.29 -6.94 24.53
CA TYR A 398 21.10 -6.14 24.19
C TYR A 398 21.28 -5.50 22.80
N ALA A 399 20.06 -5.46 22.09
CA ALA A 399 20.08 -4.76 20.78
C ALA A 399 18.75 -4.01 20.61
N GLU A 400 18.95 -2.90 19.92
CA GLU A 400 17.74 -2.11 19.64
C GLU A 400 17.84 -1.46 18.26
N ALA A 401 16.61 -1.62 17.51
CA ALA A 401 16.62 -1.06 16.15
C ALA A 401 15.21 -0.58 15.78
N TYR A 402 15.19 0.27 14.79
CA TYR A 402 13.93 0.79 14.23
C TYR A 402 13.93 0.61 12.71
N TYR A 403 12.73 0.20 12.21
CA TYR A 403 12.58 -0.02 10.76
C TYR A 403 11.48 0.92 10.24
N ALA A 404 11.80 1.48 9.05
CA ALA A 404 10.78 2.39 8.46
C ALA A 404 10.53 1.98 7.00
N ASP A 405 9.89 2.73 6.25
CA ASP A 405 9.31 2.48 4.92
C ASP A 405 10.15 1.45 4.12
N LEU A 406 9.50 0.41 3.72
CA LEU A 406 10.09 -0.56 2.77
C LEU A 406 9.45 -0.39 1.39
N ARG A 407 10.43 -0.14 0.40
CA ARG A 407 9.90 0.09 -0.97
C ARG A 407 10.74 -0.72 -1.96
N VAL A 408 10.02 -1.05 -3.10
CA VAL A 408 10.81 -1.63 -4.22
C VAL A 408 10.51 -0.84 -5.49
N TRP A 409 11.55 -0.77 -6.31
CA TRP A 409 11.51 0.14 -7.47
C TRP A 409 11.94 -0.65 -8.72
N PRO A 410 11.36 -0.05 -9.89
CA PRO A 410 12.03 -0.54 -11.11
C PRO A 410 13.49 -0.05 -11.19
N ARG A 411 14.25 -0.86 -11.81
CA ARG A 411 15.68 -0.49 -11.94
C ARG A 411 15.82 0.86 -12.66
N GLU A 412 15.04 1.06 -13.64
CA GLU A 412 15.11 2.32 -14.41
C GLU A 412 15.01 3.54 -13.49
N ALA A 413 14.16 3.44 -12.47
CA ALA A 413 14.02 4.61 -11.55
C ALA A 413 15.37 4.93 -10.87
N LEU A 414 16.06 3.90 -10.43
CA LEU A 414 17.38 4.18 -9.82
C LEU A 414 18.35 4.74 -10.86
N GLU A 415 18.42 4.22 -12.04
CA GLU A 415 19.38 4.66 -13.09
C GLU A 415 19.11 6.10 -13.53
N GLN A 416 17.88 6.46 -13.35
CA GLN A 416 17.56 7.84 -13.79
C GLN A 416 17.59 8.79 -12.59
N GLY A 417 18.02 8.30 -11.39
CA GLY A 417 18.22 9.17 -10.22
C GLY A 417 16.87 9.55 -9.58
N ARG A 418 15.83 8.81 -9.79
CA ARG A 418 14.50 9.19 -9.26
C ARG A 418 14.27 8.51 -7.90
N VAL A 419 15.17 7.58 -7.43
CA VAL A 419 15.04 7.04 -6.07
C VAL A 419 15.65 8.04 -5.07
N GLU A 420 14.66 8.60 -4.25
CA GLU A 420 15.13 9.65 -3.31
C GLU A 420 15.27 9.07 -1.90
N ASN A 421 16.28 9.67 -1.21
CA ASN A 421 16.43 9.31 0.22
C ASN A 421 15.28 9.89 1.05
N TYR A 422 14.45 8.91 1.46
CA TYR A 422 13.25 9.42 2.18
C TYR A 422 13.46 9.26 3.68
N CYS A 423 14.72 9.00 4.10
CA CYS A 423 15.00 8.89 5.54
C CYS A 423 15.25 10.27 6.17
N ASP A 424 15.58 11.27 5.26
CA ASP A 424 15.96 12.59 5.79
C ASP A 424 14.79 13.22 6.57
N CYS A 425 13.62 12.94 6.13
CA CYS A 425 12.49 13.52 6.89
C CYS A 425 12.45 12.97 8.32
N LEU A 426 13.00 11.78 8.50
CA LEU A 426 13.03 11.19 9.86
C LEU A 426 14.20 11.74 10.68
N ASN A 427 15.18 12.34 9.95
CA ASN A 427 16.32 12.93 10.70
C ASN A 427 16.09 14.41 10.99
N SER A 428 15.29 15.09 10.27
CA SER A 428 15.12 16.56 10.27
C SER A 428 14.18 16.98 11.40
N GLY A 429 13.73 16.09 12.37
CA GLY A 429 13.03 16.48 13.62
C GLY A 429 14.00 16.54 14.81
N ALA A 430 15.39 16.21 14.57
CA ALA A 430 16.37 16.23 15.68
C ALA A 430 17.20 17.52 15.64
N ASP A 431 16.84 18.58 14.77
CA ASP A 431 17.63 19.83 14.76
C ASP A 431 16.70 21.02 15.06
N SER A 432 15.60 20.92 15.93
CA SER A 432 15.06 22.19 16.49
C SER A 432 15.07 22.13 18.02
N ALA A 433 16.05 21.49 18.68
CA ALA A 433 16.16 21.97 20.08
C ALA A 433 17.54 22.62 20.29
N ALA A 434 17.76 23.79 19.66
CA ALA A 434 18.79 24.74 20.12
C ALA A 434 18.92 24.72 21.66
N PRO A 435 20.14 24.57 22.26
CA PRO A 435 20.47 24.64 23.69
C PRO A 435 20.07 26.00 24.30
N LEU A 436 18.95 26.08 25.06
CA LEU A 436 18.75 27.18 26.05
C LEU A 436 20.10 27.73 26.55
N ARG A 437 20.77 28.57 25.78
CA ARG A 437 21.73 29.58 26.26
C ARG A 437 21.26 30.20 27.59
N ALA A 438 21.76 29.71 28.76
CA ALA A 438 22.21 30.31 30.03
C ALA A 438 22.38 31.83 29.90
N ALA A 439 21.31 32.59 30.10
CA ALA A 439 21.38 34.03 30.44
C ALA A 439 22.18 34.24 31.73
N ASP A 440 23.50 34.36 31.66
CA ASP A 440 24.37 35.38 32.31
C ASP A 440 23.79 36.79 32.15
N GLY A 441 23.18 37.34 33.24
CA GLY A 441 23.51 38.78 33.43
C GLY A 441 23.11 39.24 34.85
N ASP A 442 24.09 39.35 35.87
CA ASP A 442 24.58 40.48 36.68
C ASP A 442 23.87 41.79 36.31
N PHE A 443 22.94 42.22 37.12
CA PHE A 443 22.67 43.38 37.98
C PHE A 443 21.46 43.07 38.88
#